data_AF-A0A2N3WH76-F1
#
_entry.id   AF-A0A2N3WH76-F1
#
_cell.length_a   1.000
_cell.length_b   1.000
_cell.length_c   1.000
_cell.angle_alpha   90.00
_cell.angle_beta   90.00
_cell.angle_gamma   90.00
#
_symmetry.space_group_name_H-M   'P 1'
#
loop_
_entity.id
_entity.type
_entity.pdbx_description
1 polymer ?
#
loop_
_entity_poly.entity_id
_entity_poly.type
_entity_poly.pdbx_seq_one_letter_code
_entity_poly.pdbx_strand_id
1 'polypeptide(L)'
;MAWYLVEIRYVQEKLADVRPRHRDYLKEHAAAGRVAVAGPLADDSGGVTLWQAEDEAALAELIDNDPYALEGVVAERTVREFKPVLGDWVPAQG
;
A
#
# COMPACT_ATOMS: atom_id res chain seq x y z
N MET A 1 -1.72 1.50 16.69
CA MET A 1 -2.07 0.87 15.41
C MET A 1 -3.24 1.61 14.80
N ALA A 2 -3.03 2.23 13.66
CA ALA A 2 -4.02 2.90 12.83
C ALA A 2 -4.05 2.27 11.44
N TRP A 3 -5.15 2.47 10.71
CA TRP A 3 -5.28 2.03 9.34
C TRP A 3 -5.04 3.19 8.40
N TYR A 4 -4.43 2.92 7.25
CA TYR A 4 -4.11 3.94 6.26
C TYR A 4 -4.42 3.47 4.85
N LEU A 5 -5.11 4.32 4.10
CA LEU A 5 -5.29 4.19 2.67
C LEU A 5 -4.12 4.89 1.98
N VAL A 6 -3.35 4.13 1.20
CA VAL A 6 -2.27 4.66 0.37
C VAL A 6 -2.66 4.48 -1.09
N GLU A 7 -2.71 5.59 -1.80
CA GLU A 7 -2.98 5.64 -3.23
C GLU A 7 -1.77 6.21 -3.95
N ILE A 8 -1.37 5.57 -5.05
CA ILE A 8 -0.22 5.99 -5.86
C ILE A 8 -0.61 6.14 -7.33
N ARG A 9 0.04 7.08 -8.01
CA ARG A 9 0.04 7.22 -9.47
C ARG A 9 1.30 6.61 -10.05
N TYR A 10 1.18 5.88 -11.15
CA TYR A 10 2.33 5.20 -11.77
C TYR A 10 3.09 6.08 -12.78
N VAL A 11 4.42 5.95 -12.77
CA VAL A 11 5.29 6.20 -13.92
C VAL A 11 5.30 4.93 -14.77
N GLN A 12 4.53 4.93 -15.87
CA GLN A 12 4.20 3.72 -16.62
C GLN A 12 5.43 3.01 -17.20
N GLU A 13 6.44 3.78 -17.61
CA GLU A 13 7.64 3.30 -18.28
C GLU A 13 8.49 2.36 -17.40
N LYS A 14 8.35 2.48 -16.07
CA LYS A 14 9.11 1.67 -15.11
C LYS A 14 8.30 0.51 -14.51
N LEU A 15 6.99 0.51 -14.74
CA LEU A 15 6.05 -0.37 -14.02
C LEU A 15 6.37 -1.85 -14.25
N ALA A 16 6.63 -2.24 -15.49
CA ALA A 16 6.82 -3.64 -15.88
C ALA A 16 8.01 -4.31 -15.15
N ASP A 17 9.13 -3.59 -15.03
CA ASP A 17 10.39 -4.11 -14.47
C ASP A 17 10.38 -4.21 -12.94
N VAL A 18 9.60 -3.35 -12.28
CA VAL A 18 9.59 -3.24 -10.81
C VAL A 18 8.42 -4.01 -10.19
N ARG A 19 7.29 -4.15 -10.91
CA ARG A 19 6.05 -4.76 -10.39
C ARG A 19 6.22 -6.15 -9.75
N PRO A 20 7.04 -7.07 -10.27
CA PRO A 20 7.23 -8.36 -9.60
C PRO A 20 7.76 -8.21 -8.17
N ARG A 21 8.78 -7.37 -7.96
CA ARG A 21 9.39 -7.12 -6.64
C ARG A 21 8.46 -6.37 -5.70
N HIS A 22 7.72 -5.38 -6.20
CA HIS A 22 6.65 -4.72 -5.44
C HIS A 22 5.59 -5.71 -4.94
N ARG A 23 5.16 -6.65 -5.80
CA ARG A 23 4.18 -7.67 -5.40
C ARG A 23 4.73 -8.62 -4.35
N ASP A 24 6.00 -8.98 -4.42
CA ASP A 24 6.64 -9.83 -3.41
C ASP A 24 6.76 -9.10 -2.06
N TYR A 25 7.15 -7.82 -2.07
CA TYR A 25 7.13 -6.94 -0.89
C TYR A 25 5.74 -6.91 -0.22
N LEU A 26 4.69 -6.62 -1.00
CA LEU A 26 3.32 -6.60 -0.48
C LEU A 26 2.85 -7.96 0.06
N LYS A 27 3.25 -9.08 -0.54
CA LYS A 27 2.92 -10.42 -0.04
C LYS A 27 3.52 -10.67 1.35
N GLU A 28 4.78 -10.29 1.55
CA GLU A 28 5.44 -10.41 2.86
C GLU A 28 4.71 -9.58 3.92
N HIS A 29 4.32 -8.35 3.58
CA HIS A 29 3.56 -7.49 4.49
C HIS A 29 2.12 -7.97 4.74
N ALA A 30 1.47 -8.56 3.74
CA ALA A 30 0.16 -9.19 3.91
C ALA A 30 0.25 -10.41 4.83
N ALA A 31 1.28 -11.25 4.66
CA ALA A 31 1.52 -12.41 5.54
C ALA A 31 1.81 -12.00 7.00
N ALA A 32 2.41 -10.82 7.20
CA ALA A 32 2.63 -10.22 8.51
C ALA A 32 1.42 -9.44 9.07
N GLY A 33 0.27 -9.43 8.37
CA GLY A 33 -0.94 -8.73 8.79
C GLY A 33 -0.87 -7.20 8.66
N ARG A 34 0.15 -6.65 7.97
CA ARG A 34 0.34 -5.20 7.80
C ARG A 34 -0.37 -4.63 6.58
N VAL A 35 -0.64 -5.45 5.55
CA VAL A 35 -1.44 -5.06 4.37
C VAL A 35 -2.70 -5.91 4.33
N ALA A 36 -3.86 -5.28 4.43
CA ALA A 36 -5.15 -5.97 4.32
C ALA A 36 -5.55 -6.21 2.86
N VAL A 37 -5.38 -5.19 2.02
CA VAL A 37 -5.79 -5.21 0.61
C VAL A 37 -4.79 -4.40 -0.21
N ALA A 38 -4.47 -4.88 -1.42
CA ALA A 38 -3.66 -4.17 -2.38
C ALA A 38 -4.08 -4.52 -3.82
N GLY A 39 -4.08 -3.54 -4.72
CA GLY A 39 -4.34 -3.77 -6.13
C GLY A 39 -4.22 -2.53 -7.00
N PRO A 40 -4.08 -2.71 -8.33
CA PRO A 40 -4.16 -1.61 -9.27
C PRO A 40 -5.59 -1.06 -9.36
N LEU A 41 -5.71 0.22 -9.71
CA LEU A 41 -6.96 0.78 -10.20
C LEU A 41 -7.31 0.10 -11.54
N ALA A 42 -8.61 -0.02 -11.85
CA ALA A 42 -9.07 -0.72 -13.05
C ALA A 42 -8.63 -0.05 -14.38
N ASP A 43 -8.24 1.22 -14.33
CA ASP A 43 -7.70 1.97 -15.46
C ASP A 43 -6.17 1.89 -15.55
N ASP A 44 -5.53 1.05 -14.72
CA ASP A 44 -4.08 0.83 -14.62
C ASP A 44 -3.26 2.12 -14.40
N SER A 45 -3.92 3.18 -13.94
CA SER A 45 -3.31 4.51 -13.82
C SER A 45 -2.54 4.70 -12.50
N GLY A 46 -2.76 3.77 -11.57
CA GLY A 46 -2.27 3.81 -10.21
C GLY A 46 -2.68 2.56 -9.43
N GLY A 47 -2.42 2.58 -8.13
CA GLY A 47 -2.76 1.48 -7.23
C GLY A 47 -3.17 1.97 -5.86
N VAL A 48 -3.92 1.12 -5.16
CA VAL A 48 -4.42 1.37 -3.82
C VAL A 48 -3.98 0.23 -2.90
N THR A 49 -3.52 0.59 -1.71
CA THR A 49 -3.19 -0.34 -0.64
C THR A 49 -3.78 0.12 0.69
N LEU A 50 -4.23 -0.83 1.51
CA LEU A 50 -4.74 -0.57 2.86
C LEU A 50 -3.80 -1.20 3.89
N TRP A 51 -3.13 -0.33 4.66
CA TRP A 51 -2.09 -0.69 5.60
C TRP A 51 -2.53 -0.56 7.05
N GLN A 52 -1.96 -1.37 7.92
CA GLN A 52 -1.96 -1.17 9.36
C GLN A 52 -0.54 -0.84 9.83
N ALA A 53 -0.38 0.27 10.56
CA ALA A 53 0.90 0.72 11.11
C ALA A 53 0.71 1.33 12.49
N GLU A 54 1.77 1.54 13.27
CA GLU A 54 1.67 2.17 14.60
C GLU A 54 1.11 3.59 14.51
N ASP A 55 1.69 4.37 13.59
CA ASP A 55 1.34 5.74 13.21
C ASP A 55 1.76 6.03 11.75
N GLU A 56 1.63 7.28 11.31
CA GLU A 56 1.95 7.70 9.95
C GLU A 56 3.46 7.66 9.65
N ALA A 57 4.32 7.87 10.65
CA ALA A 57 5.77 7.81 10.48
C ALA A 57 6.23 6.36 10.25
N ALA A 58 5.72 5.42 11.04
CA ALA A 58 5.96 3.99 10.84
C ALA A 58 5.42 3.51 9.47
N LEU A 59 4.27 4.04 9.02
CA LEU A 59 3.80 3.76 7.66
C LEU A 59 4.76 4.31 6.61
N ALA A 60 5.22 5.56 6.76
CA ALA A 60 6.12 6.21 5.81
C ALA A 60 7.37 5.36 5.58
N GLU A 61 7.98 4.84 6.66
CA GLU A 61 9.13 3.92 6.55
C GLU A 61 8.81 2.68 5.71
N LEU A 62 7.63 2.08 5.89
CA LEU A 62 7.22 0.90 5.12
C LEU A 62 7.05 1.23 3.64
N ILE A 63 6.36 2.31 3.30
CA ILE A 63 6.04 2.63 1.91
C ILE A 63 7.19 3.32 1.17
N ASP A 64 8.17 3.89 1.88
CA ASP A 64 9.40 4.42 1.30
C ASP A 64 10.42 3.32 0.97
N ASN A 65 10.32 2.15 1.63
CA ASN A 65 11.11 0.95 1.32
C ASN A 65 10.47 0.04 0.25
N ASP A 66 9.28 0.38 -0.25
CA ASP A 66 8.65 -0.34 -1.36
C ASP A 66 9.47 -0.16 -2.65
N PRO A 67 9.73 -1.23 -3.44
CA PRO A 67 10.40 -1.12 -4.74
C PRO A 67 9.82 -0.05 -5.67
N TYR A 68 8.49 0.17 -5.65
CA TYR A 68 7.87 1.25 -6.42
C TYR A 68 8.35 2.64 -5.99
N ALA A 69 8.57 2.89 -4.70
CA ALA A 69 9.11 4.15 -4.22
C ALA A 69 10.60 4.27 -4.56
N LEU A 70 11.40 3.25 -4.23
CA LEU A 70 12.85 3.25 -4.40
C LEU A 70 13.30 3.40 -5.86
N GLU A 71 12.53 2.82 -6.79
CA GLU A 71 12.90 2.82 -8.22
C GLU A 71 12.12 3.89 -9.01
N GLY A 72 11.32 4.70 -8.31
CA GLY A 72 10.62 5.86 -8.86
C GLY A 72 9.50 5.49 -9.83
N VAL A 73 8.75 4.43 -9.53
CA VAL A 73 7.46 4.10 -10.16
C VAL A 73 6.34 4.97 -9.60
N VAL A 74 6.48 5.51 -8.39
CA VAL A 74 5.52 6.43 -7.78
C VAL A 74 5.71 7.85 -8.33
N ALA A 75 4.77 8.30 -9.17
CA ALA A 75 4.72 9.68 -9.65
C ALA A 75 4.12 10.62 -8.59
N GLU A 76 3.05 10.18 -7.95
CA GLU A 76 2.35 10.88 -6.87
C GLU A 76 1.89 9.85 -5.84
N ARG A 77 1.81 10.27 -4.57
CA ARG A 77 1.35 9.45 -3.46
C ARG A 77 0.45 10.25 -2.55
N THR A 78 -0.70 9.69 -2.19
CA THR A 78 -1.59 10.20 -1.14
C THR A 78 -1.70 9.17 -0.02
N VAL A 79 -1.54 9.64 1.21
CA VAL A 79 -1.73 8.85 2.43
C VAL A 79 -2.88 9.46 3.21
N ARG A 80 -3.84 8.64 3.64
CA ARG A 80 -4.96 9.08 4.48
C ARG A 80 -5.16 8.07 5.61
N GLU A 81 -5.26 8.55 6.84
CA GLU A 81 -5.77 7.71 7.92
C GLU A 81 -7.20 7.26 7.56
N PHE A 82 -7.44 5.98 7.68
CA PHE A 82 -8.70 5.33 7.39
C PHE A 82 -9.24 4.69 8.65
N LYS A 83 -10.54 4.84 8.91
CA LYS A 83 -11.21 4.18 10.04
C LYS A 83 -12.13 3.08 9.50
N PRO A 84 -11.64 1.84 9.35
CA PRO A 84 -12.49 0.75 8.89
C PRO A 84 -13.59 0.46 9.91
N VAL A 85 -14.83 0.34 9.44
CA VAL A 85 -16.01 0.04 10.27
C VAL A 85 -16.55 -1.36 10.00
N LEU A 86 -16.43 -1.85 8.76
CA LEU A 86 -16.96 -3.14 8.31
C LEU A 86 -15.99 -3.79 7.32
N GLY A 87 -15.84 -5.11 7.40
CA GLY A 87 -15.07 -5.95 6.48
C GLY A 87 -14.58 -7.21 7.18
N ASP A 88 -14.38 -8.30 6.44
CA ASP A 88 -13.99 -9.60 7.03
C ASP A 88 -12.63 -9.58 7.75
N TRP A 89 -11.76 -8.61 7.38
CA TRP A 89 -10.45 -8.38 8.02
C TRP A 89 -10.47 -7.30 9.10
N VAL A 90 -11.63 -6.67 9.36
CA VAL A 90 -11.77 -5.66 10.41
C VAL A 90 -12.10 -6.40 11.71
N PRO A 91 -11.23 -6.36 12.74
CA PRO A 91 -11.53 -7.01 14.00
C PRO A 91 -12.85 -6.48 14.57
N ALA A 92 -13.67 -7.35 15.15
CA ALA A 92 -14.91 -6.94 15.81
C ALA A 92 -14.60 -5.81 16.79
N GLN A 93 -15.22 -4.65 16.57
CA GLN A 93 -15.20 -3.58 17.56
C GLN A 93 -16.11 -4.07 18.69
N GLY A 94 -15.52 -4.33 19.85
CA GLY A 94 -16.25 -4.76 21.05
C GLY A 94 -17.29 -3.76 21.50
#